data_AF-A0A673LS92-F1
#
_entry.id   AF-A0A673LS92-F1
#
_cell.length_a   1.000
_cell.length_b   1.000
_cell.length_c   1.000
_cell.angle_alpha   90.00
_cell.angle_beta   90.00
_cell.angle_gamma   90.00
#
_symmetry.space_group_name_H-M   'P 1'
#
loop_
_entity.id
_entity.type
_entity.pdbx_description
1 polymer ?
#
loop_
_entity_poly.entity_id
_entity_poly.type
_entity_poly.pdbx_seq_one_letter_code
_entity_poly.pdbx_strand_id
1 'polypeptide(L)'
;AVWSLSSCKPGFGVDQLRDDNLETYWQSDGSQPHLVNIQFRRKTTVKMLCIYADYKSDESYTPSKISVRVGNNFHNLLALHCCVRPLLD
;
A
#
# COMPACT_ATOMS: atom_id res chain seq x y z
N ALA A 1 4.86 -6.18 -11.43
CA ALA A 1 4.63 -6.98 -10.21
C ALA A 1 3.19 -7.45 -10.22
N VAL A 2 2.86 -8.52 -9.50
CA VAL A 2 1.47 -8.89 -9.22
C VAL A 2 1.06 -8.17 -7.93
N TRP A 3 -0.07 -7.49 -7.98
CA TRP A 3 -0.61 -6.73 -6.85
C TRP A 3 -1.87 -7.42 -6.35
N SER A 4 -2.01 -7.54 -5.04
CA SER A 4 -3.24 -8.01 -4.41
C SER A 4 -3.52 -7.24 -3.12
N LEU A 5 -4.80 -7.12 -2.79
CA LEU A 5 -5.30 -6.40 -1.63
C LEU A 5 -5.96 -7.41 -0.69
N SER A 6 -5.88 -7.19 0.63
CA SER A 6 -6.57 -8.05 1.60
C SER A 6 -8.09 -8.05 1.40
N SER A 7 -8.64 -6.89 1.01
CA SER A 7 -10.04 -6.68 0.66
C SER A 7 -10.17 -5.38 -0.12
N CYS A 8 -11.26 -5.21 -0.85
CA CYS A 8 -11.62 -3.94 -1.49
C CYS A 8 -13.13 -3.85 -1.68
N LYS A 9 -13.68 -2.64 -1.59
CA LYS A 9 -15.03 -2.37 -2.10
C LYS A 9 -15.06 -2.53 -3.63
N PRO A 10 -16.18 -2.99 -4.22
CA PRO A 10 -16.32 -3.04 -5.68
C PRO A 10 -16.05 -1.67 -6.32
N GLY A 11 -15.15 -1.62 -7.30
CA GLY A 11 -14.77 -0.38 -7.99
C GLY A 11 -13.70 0.48 -7.30
N PHE A 12 -13.16 0.05 -6.16
CA PHE A 12 -12.13 0.77 -5.40
C PHE A 12 -10.97 -0.17 -5.05
N GLY A 13 -10.34 -0.76 -6.08
CA GLY A 13 -9.38 -1.85 -5.95
C GLY A 13 -7.96 -1.50 -6.38
N VAL A 14 -7.23 -2.52 -6.86
CA VAL A 14 -5.84 -2.38 -7.34
C VAL A 14 -5.74 -1.41 -8.51
N ASP A 15 -6.77 -1.36 -9.36
CA ASP A 15 -6.80 -0.51 -10.54
C ASP A 15 -6.74 0.97 -10.12
N GLN A 16 -7.62 1.39 -9.20
CA GLN A 16 -7.64 2.75 -8.64
C GLN A 16 -6.39 3.09 -7.82
N LEU A 17 -5.71 2.09 -7.23
CA LEU A 17 -4.44 2.33 -6.53
C LEU A 17 -3.27 2.64 -7.48
N ARG A 18 -3.42 2.40 -8.79
CA ARG A 18 -2.32 2.36 -9.77
C ARG A 18 -2.65 3.09 -11.08
N ASP A 19 -3.73 3.86 -11.12
CA ASP A 19 -4.19 4.58 -12.31
C ASP A 19 -3.59 6.00 -12.45
N ASP A 20 -2.66 6.36 -11.55
CA ASP A 20 -2.01 7.67 -11.49
C ASP A 20 -2.99 8.86 -11.36
N ASN A 21 -4.19 8.61 -10.82
CA ASN A 21 -5.19 9.63 -10.54
C ASN A 21 -5.38 9.80 -9.02
N LEU A 22 -5.18 11.02 -8.51
CA LEU A 22 -5.31 11.32 -7.08
C LEU A 22 -6.76 11.44 -6.61
N GLU A 23 -7.73 11.47 -7.53
CA GLU A 23 -9.16 11.48 -7.22
C GLU A 23 -9.75 10.07 -7.03
N THR A 24 -9.04 9.04 -7.47
CA THR A 24 -9.42 7.63 -7.30
C THR A 24 -8.54 6.96 -6.24
N TYR A 25 -9.09 5.94 -5.58
CA TYR A 25 -8.42 5.31 -4.45
C TYR A 25 -8.82 3.85 -4.25
N TRP A 26 -7.97 3.11 -3.56
CA TRP A 26 -8.35 1.83 -2.96
C TRP A 26 -9.10 2.08 -1.65
N GLN A 27 -10.24 1.39 -1.47
CA GLN A 27 -10.94 1.35 -0.19
C GLN A 27 -11.05 -0.10 0.30
N SER A 28 -10.39 -0.42 1.41
CA SER A 28 -10.51 -1.73 2.06
C SER A 28 -11.91 -1.96 2.62
N ASP A 29 -12.34 -3.23 2.62
CA ASP A 29 -13.65 -3.65 3.12
C ASP A 29 -13.51 -4.93 3.96
N GLY A 30 -12.89 -4.81 5.14
CA GLY A 30 -12.58 -5.95 6.00
C GLY A 30 -11.97 -5.55 7.34
N SER A 31 -11.46 -6.52 8.09
CA SER A 31 -10.77 -6.27 9.36
C SER A 31 -9.34 -5.78 9.15
N GLN A 32 -8.81 -5.03 10.12
CA GLN A 32 -7.40 -4.67 10.17
C GLN A 32 -6.53 -5.88 10.53
N PRO A 33 -5.28 -5.96 10.02
CA PRO A 33 -4.63 -4.99 9.13
C PRO A 33 -5.06 -5.13 7.66
N HIS A 34 -5.22 -3.99 6.98
CA HIS A 34 -5.41 -3.98 5.52
C HIS A 34 -4.05 -4.10 4.84
N LEU A 35 -3.94 -4.95 3.82
CA LEU A 35 -2.67 -5.31 3.20
C LEU A 35 -2.66 -4.97 1.71
N VAL A 36 -1.56 -4.37 1.27
CA VAL A 36 -1.17 -4.28 -0.14
C VAL A 36 0.03 -5.21 -0.35
N ASN A 37 -0.16 -6.27 -1.14
CA ASN A 37 0.88 -7.23 -1.44
C ASN A 37 1.44 -6.97 -2.84
N ILE A 38 2.76 -6.89 -2.94
CA ILE A 38 3.47 -6.64 -4.21
C ILE A 38 4.45 -7.79 -4.44
N GLN A 39 4.15 -8.67 -5.39
CA GLN A 39 5.00 -9.81 -5.72
C GLN A 39 5.76 -9.58 -7.03
N PHE A 40 7.08 -9.66 -6.95
CA PHE A 40 7.96 -9.62 -8.12
C PHE A 40 8.30 -11.05 -8.58
N ARG A 41 8.30 -11.29 -9.89
CA ARG A 41 8.63 -12.61 -10.48
C ARG A 41 10.09 -13.03 -10.24
N ARG A 42 10.96 -12.06 -9.94
CA ARG A 42 12.39 -12.24 -9.67
C ARG A 42 12.82 -11.28 -8.57
N LYS A 43 13.93 -11.58 -7.89
CA LYS A 43 14.53 -10.67 -6.90
C LYS A 43 14.74 -9.30 -7.55
N THR A 44 14.06 -8.30 -7.02
CA THR A 44 14.00 -6.96 -7.60
C THR A 44 14.49 -5.97 -6.56
N THR A 45 15.49 -5.16 -6.93
CA THR A 45 15.97 -4.07 -6.08
C THR A 45 14.92 -2.97 -6.07
N VAL A 46 14.38 -2.66 -4.89
CA VAL A 46 13.43 -1.55 -4.68
C VAL A 46 14.16 -0.46 -3.92
N LYS A 47 14.30 0.72 -4.54
CA LYS A 47 14.97 1.87 -3.93
C LYS A 47 14.02 2.74 -3.10
N MET A 48 12.79 2.88 -3.56
CA MET A 48 11.81 3.80 -3.00
C MET A 48 10.40 3.20 -3.13
N LEU A 49 9.59 3.43 -2.10
CA LEU A 49 8.15 3.19 -2.08
C LEU A 49 7.49 4.52 -1.73
N CYS A 50 6.68 5.05 -2.64
CA CYS A 50 5.90 6.26 -2.42
C CYS A 50 4.45 5.86 -2.14
N ILE A 51 3.83 6.50 -1.15
CA ILE A 51 2.43 6.32 -0.79
C ILE A 51 1.82 7.71 -0.71
N TYR A 52 0.73 7.94 -1.43
CA TYR A 52 -0.06 9.15 -1.31
C TYR A 52 -1.17 8.91 -0.28
N ALA A 53 -1.31 9.82 0.67
CA ALA A 53 -2.37 9.85 1.68
C ALA A 53 -2.59 11.30 2.09
N ASP A 54 -3.83 11.77 2.09
CA ASP A 54 -4.17 13.14 2.41
C ASP A 54 -5.28 13.20 3.45
N TYR A 55 -4.94 13.68 4.65
CA TYR A 55 -5.91 13.71 5.76
C TYR A 55 -7.15 14.55 5.46
N LYS A 56 -7.02 15.61 4.65
CA LYS A 56 -8.16 16.48 4.34
C LYS A 56 -9.20 15.77 3.48
N SER A 57 -8.75 14.94 2.54
CA SER A 57 -9.61 14.17 1.64
C SER A 57 -10.07 12.85 2.26
N ASP A 58 -9.19 12.17 3.01
CA ASP A 58 -9.42 10.80 3.48
C ASP A 58 -10.04 10.73 4.89
N GLU A 59 -9.91 11.78 5.70
CA GLU A 59 -10.37 11.84 7.10
C GLU A 59 -9.99 10.56 7.90
N SER A 60 -10.99 9.81 8.39
CA SER A 60 -10.80 8.57 9.15
C SER A 60 -10.19 7.40 8.35
N TYR A 61 -10.17 7.50 7.02
CA TYR A 61 -9.53 6.51 6.14
C TYR A 61 -8.02 6.73 5.98
N THR A 62 -7.49 7.86 6.44
CA THR A 62 -6.05 8.16 6.40
C THR A 62 -5.28 7.14 7.26
N PRO A 63 -4.31 6.39 6.71
CA PRO A 63 -3.54 5.43 7.49
C PRO A 63 -2.70 6.12 8.58
N SER A 64 -2.96 5.80 9.85
CA SER A 64 -2.20 6.34 10.98
C SER A 64 -0.90 5.57 11.29
N LYS A 65 -0.79 4.32 10.81
CA LYS A 65 0.39 3.47 10.98
C LYS A 65 0.57 2.56 9.78
N ILE A 66 1.73 2.64 9.12
CA ILE A 66 2.10 1.77 8.01
C ILE A 66 3.33 0.93 8.42
N SER A 67 3.28 -0.37 8.12
CA SER A 67 4.41 -1.30 8.28
C SER A 67 4.79 -1.89 6.93
N VAL A 68 5.99 -1.58 6.45
CA VAL A 68 6.53 -2.18 5.22
C VAL A 68 7.27 -3.45 5.59
N ARG A 69 6.94 -4.57 4.94
CA ARG A 69 7.59 -5.87 5.18
C ARG A 69 8.07 -6.47 3.87
N VAL A 70 9.20 -7.17 3.90
CA VAL A 70 9.80 -7.81 2.72
C VAL A 70 10.23 -9.24 3.03
N GLY A 71 10.14 -10.12 2.04
CA GLY A 71 10.50 -11.52 2.16
C GLY A 71 10.40 -12.24 0.83
N ASN A 72 10.75 -13.52 0.80
CA ASN A 72 10.67 -14.35 -0.40
C ASN A 72 9.28 -14.97 -0.58
N ASN A 73 8.50 -15.08 0.49
CA ASN A 73 7.13 -15.59 0.49
C ASN A 73 6.33 -14.95 1.64
N PHE A 74 5.01 -15.20 1.68
CA PHE A 74 4.11 -14.58 2.67
C PHE A 74 4.42 -14.98 4.12
N HIS A 75 5.10 -16.11 4.34
CA HIS A 75 5.39 -16.62 5.69
C HIS A 75 6.71 -16.09 6.28
N ASN A 76 7.57 -15.44 5.47
CA ASN A 76 8.88 -14.97 5.90
C ASN A 76 9.09 -13.46 5.71
N LEU A 77 8.00 -12.69 5.74
CA LEU A 77 8.04 -11.24 5.66
C LEU A 77 8.64 -10.64 6.95
N LEU A 78 9.72 -9.88 6.80
CA LEU A 78 10.36 -9.13 7.89
C LEU A 78 10.03 -7.65 7.76
N ALA A 79 9.68 -7.02 8.89
CA ALA A 79 9.43 -5.59 8.93
C ALA A 79 10.73 -4.81 8.67
N LEU A 80 10.67 -3.88 7.72
CA LEU A 80 11.75 -2.95 7.48
C LEU A 80 11.68 -1.82 8.51
N HIS A 81 12.83 -1.46 9.05
CA HIS A 81 12.98 -0.19 9.76
C HIS A 81 13.36 0.90 8.74
N CYS A 82 12.38 1.36 7.97
CA CYS A 82 12.59 2.36 6.91
C CYS A 82 12.37 3.79 7.44
N CYS A 83 13.19 4.74 6.97
CA CYS A 83 12.96 6.16 7.18
C CYS A 83 11.73 6.58 6.35
N VAL A 84 10.60 6.80 7.01
CA VAL A 84 9.42 7.41 6.39
C VAL A 84 9.68 8.91 6.33
N ARG A 85 9.76 9.45 5.11
CA ARG A 85 9.88 10.88 4.89
C ARG A 85 8.54 11.38 4.35
N PRO A 86 7.84 12.30 5.05
CA PRO A 86 6.73 12.98 4.42
C PRO A 86 7.28 13.73 3.21
N LEU A 87 6.65 13.53 2.06
CA LEU A 87 6.80 14.45 0.93
C LEU A 87 6.05 15.71 1.34
N LEU A 88 6.78 16.65 1.94
CA LEU A 88 6.31 18.03 2.04
C LEU A 88 6.52 18.64 0.65
N ASP A 89 5.46 19.26 0.11
CA ASP A 89 5.62 20.22 -0.99
C ASP A 89 6.42 21.44 -0.52
#